data_AF-A0A2N4YTD0-F1
#
_entry.id   AF-A0A2N4YTD0-F1
#
_cell.length_a   1.000
_cell.length_b   1.000
_cell.length_c   1.000
_cell.angle_alpha   90.00
_cell.angle_beta   90.00
_cell.angle_gamma   90.00
#
_symmetry.space_group_name_H-M   'P 1'
#
loop_
_entity.id
_entity.type
_entity.pdbx_description
1 polymer ?
#
loop_
_entity_poly.entity_id
_entity_poly.type
_entity_poly.pdbx_seq_one_letter_code
_entity_poly.pdbx_strand_id
1 'polypeptide(L)'
;FRSTKVESKGDNKYDVEGNLTIKGITKPVVLHATLNKQDMHPMVKKEAIGFDATGVIKRSDFKLDKYVPAVSDNVTITLSTEAYAK
;
A
#
# COMPACT_ATOMS: atom_id res chain seq x y z
N PHE A 1 4.55 4.93 -5.94
CA PHE A 1 3.81 5.46 -4.78
C PHE A 1 4.80 6.23 -3.91
N ARG A 2 4.44 7.42 -3.44
CA ARG A 2 5.27 8.22 -2.53
C ARG A 2 4.45 8.57 -1.30
N SER A 3 4.82 8.03 -0.15
CA SER A 3 4.15 8.34 1.12
C SER A 3 4.30 9.82 1.47
N THR A 4 3.28 10.36 2.12
CA THR A 4 3.24 11.74 2.60
C THR A 4 2.98 11.80 4.10
N LYS A 5 2.24 10.84 4.65
CA LYS A 5 1.96 10.73 6.08
C LYS A 5 1.72 9.27 6.46
N VAL A 6 2.16 8.89 7.65
CA VAL A 6 1.83 7.60 8.27
C VAL A 6 1.16 7.90 9.60
N GLU A 7 -0.02 7.35 9.81
CA GLU A 7 -0.79 7.52 11.04
C GLU A 7 -1.02 6.16 11.69
N SER A 8 -0.58 6.01 12.95
CA SER A 8 -0.88 4.80 13.71
C SER A 8 -2.36 4.77 14.08
N LYS A 9 -2.99 3.62 13.89
CA LYS A 9 -4.36 3.35 14.32
C LYS A 9 -4.44 2.48 15.57
N GLY A 10 -3.30 2.18 16.20
CA GLY A 10 -3.19 1.17 17.26
C GLY A 10 -3.17 -0.25 16.69
N ASP A 11 -2.94 -1.24 17.56
CA ASP A 11 -3.00 -2.67 17.23
C ASP A 11 -2.21 -3.07 15.97
N ASN A 12 -0.99 -2.54 15.83
CA ASN A 12 -0.12 -2.77 14.68
C ASN A 12 -0.72 -2.34 13.32
N LYS A 13 -1.75 -1.50 13.32
CA LYS A 13 -2.39 -0.97 12.10
C LYS A 13 -1.97 0.47 11.84
N TYR A 14 -1.86 0.80 10.56
CA TYR A 14 -1.42 2.11 10.10
C TYR A 14 -2.19 2.54 8.86
N ASP A 15 -2.57 3.82 8.80
CA ASP A 15 -2.97 4.45 7.55
C ASP A 15 -1.74 5.12 6.93
N VAL A 16 -1.40 4.70 5.72
CA VAL A 16 -0.31 5.26 4.93
C VAL A 16 -0.91 6.10 3.82
N GLU A 17 -0.95 7.40 4.05
CA GLU A 17 -1.34 8.38 3.04
C GLU A 17 -0.17 8.59 2.06
N GLY A 18 -0.47 8.63 0.76
CA GLY A 18 0.54 8.93 -0.23
C GLY A 18 0.00 9.21 -1.62
N ASN A 19 0.91 9.64 -2.49
CA ASN A 19 0.62 9.94 -3.88
C ASN A 19 0.91 8.71 -4.74
N LEU A 20 -0.13 8.21 -5.42
CA LEU A 20 -0.02 7.17 -6.43
C LEU A 20 -0.01 7.80 -7.82
N THR A 21 0.97 7.43 -8.63
CA THR A 21 1.09 7.88 -10.01
C THR A 21 0.91 6.69 -10.95
N ILE A 22 -0.09 6.75 -11.83
CA ILE A 22 -0.33 5.77 -12.88
C ILE A 22 -0.41 6.53 -14.20
N LYS A 23 0.40 6.14 -15.20
CA LYS A 23 0.50 6.80 -16.51
C LYS A 23 0.63 8.33 -16.44
N GLY A 24 1.42 8.83 -15.50
CA GLY A 24 1.68 10.26 -15.32
C GLY A 24 0.58 11.04 -14.59
N ILE A 25 -0.54 10.41 -14.23
CA ILE A 25 -1.59 11.03 -13.41
C ILE A 25 -1.34 10.68 -11.95
N THR A 26 -1.25 11.69 -11.10
CA THR A 26 -1.00 11.54 -9.67
C THR A 26 -2.27 11.82 -8.87
N LYS A 27 -2.61 10.91 -7.94
CA LYS A 27 -3.74 11.05 -7.02
C LYS A 27 -3.34 10.67 -5.60
N PRO A 28 -3.88 11.35 -4.58
CA PRO A 28 -3.73 10.91 -3.20
C PRO A 28 -4.53 9.62 -2.97
N VAL A 29 -3.93 8.66 -2.29
CA VAL A 29 -4.54 7.39 -1.89
C VAL A 29 -4.12 7.06 -0.46
N VAL A 30 -4.92 6.25 0.21
CA VAL A 30 -4.59 5.71 1.55
C VAL A 30 -4.44 4.20 1.42
N LEU A 31 -3.36 3.67 1.97
CA LEU A 31 -3.15 2.24 2.14
C LEU A 31 -3.29 1.90 3.62
N HIS A 32 -4.14 0.93 3.93
CA HIS A 32 -4.32 0.39 5.27
C HIS A 32 -3.31 -0.73 5.47
N ALA A 33 -2.27 -0.45 6.23
CA ALA A 33 -1.17 -1.36 6.51
C ALA A 33 -1.34 -2.04 7.88
N THR A 34 -0.86 -3.28 7.97
CA THR A 34 -0.74 -4.06 9.20
C THR A 34 0.70 -4.52 9.34
N LEU A 35 1.33 -4.22 10.47
CA LEU A 35 2.63 -4.76 10.86
C LEU A 35 2.44 -6.21 11.31
N ASN A 36 3.04 -7.12 10.56
CA ASN A 36 2.94 -8.55 10.80
C ASN A 36 3.90 -8.99 11.89
N LYS A 37 5.19 -8.70 11.69
CA LYS A 37 6.27 -9.04 12.62
C LYS A 37 7.46 -8.13 12.41
N GLN A 38 8.15 -7.81 13.51
CA GLN A 38 9.47 -7.18 13.50
C GLN A 38 10.38 -7.99 14.42
N ASP A 39 11.40 -8.64 13.86
CA ASP A 39 12.28 -9.56 14.60
C ASP A 39 13.57 -9.84 13.81
N MET A 40 14.55 -10.49 14.44
CA MET A 40 15.74 -10.96 13.74
C MET A 40 15.38 -12.13 12.81
N HIS A 41 15.68 -11.97 11.52
CA HIS A 41 15.44 -12.99 10.53
C HIS A 41 16.37 -14.20 10.75
N PRO A 42 15.86 -15.43 10.88
CA PRO A 42 16.64 -16.58 11.34
C PRO A 42 17.77 -17.00 10.40
N MET A 43 17.56 -16.87 9.08
CA MET A 43 18.60 -17.22 8.08
C MET A 43 19.58 -16.08 7.82
N VAL A 44 19.07 -14.88 7.51
CA VAL A 44 19.87 -13.69 7.17
C VAL A 44 20.57 -13.08 8.40
N LYS A 45 20.13 -13.41 9.62
CA LYS A 45 20.68 -12.89 10.89
C LYS A 45 20.74 -11.35 10.93
N LYS A 46 19.72 -10.72 10.35
CA LYS A 46 19.50 -9.27 10.34
C LYS A 46 18.10 -8.98 10.86
N GLU A 47 17.92 -7.82 11.49
CA GLU A 47 16.57 -7.35 11.82
C GLU A 47 15.75 -7.21 10.55
N ALA A 48 14.53 -7.76 10.59
CA ALA A 48 13.58 -7.74 9.51
C ALA A 48 12.23 -7.22 10.02
N ILE A 49 11.47 -6.64 9.10
CA ILE A 49 10.14 -6.12 9.37
C ILE A 49 9.21 -6.46 8.21
N GLY A 50 8.05 -7.03 8.52
CA GLY A 50 7.06 -7.49 7.55
C GLY A 50 5.75 -6.73 7.68
N PHE A 51 5.16 -6.33 6.56
CA PHE A 51 3.88 -5.64 6.50
C PHE A 51 3.01 -6.14 5.36
N ASP A 52 1.71 -6.18 5.61
CA ASP A 52 0.70 -6.25 4.56
C ASP A 52 -0.04 -4.92 4.45
N ALA A 53 -0.45 -4.54 3.26
CA ALA A 53 -1.28 -3.36 3.07
C ALA A 53 -2.34 -3.54 2.00
N THR A 54 -3.48 -2.88 2.19
CA THR A 54 -4.59 -2.89 1.23
C THR A 54 -5.10 -1.48 0.94
N GLY A 55 -5.63 -1.28 -0.25
CA GLY A 55 -6.31 -0.04 -0.61
C GLY A 55 -7.20 -0.24 -1.82
N VAL A 56 -8.17 0.64 -2.00
CA VAL A 56 -9.05 0.63 -3.18
C VAL A 56 -8.90 1.94 -3.91
N ILE A 57 -8.67 1.86 -5.21
CA ILE A 57 -8.64 3.02 -6.12
C ILE A 57 -9.70 2.87 -7.19
N LYS A 58 -10.13 3.98 -7.78
CA LYS A 58 -10.88 3.95 -9.03
C LYS A 58 -9.92 4.07 -10.20
N ARG A 59 -10.01 3.17 -11.17
CA ARG A 59 -9.16 3.23 -12.36
C ARG A 59 -9.54 4.40 -13.27
N SER A 60 -10.80 4.84 -13.24
CA SER A 60 -11.28 6.03 -13.93
C SER A 60 -10.58 7.33 -13.49
N ASP A 61 -10.17 7.45 -12.22
CA ASP A 61 -9.40 8.60 -11.71
C ASP A 61 -8.05 8.79 -12.41
N PHE A 62 -7.55 7.72 -13.04
CA PHE A 62 -6.31 7.68 -13.81
C PHE A 62 -6.55 7.58 -15.33
N LYS A 63 -7.76 7.95 -15.80
CA LYS A 63 -8.19 7.86 -17.22
C LYS A 63 -8.10 6.43 -17.79
N LEU A 64 -8.31 5.43 -16.94
CA LEU A 64 -8.44 4.02 -17.32
C LEU A 64 -9.91 3.62 -17.18
N ASP A 65 -10.82 4.35 -17.82
CA ASP A 65 -12.28 4.25 -17.69
C ASP A 65 -12.95 3.36 -18.75
N LYS A 66 -12.18 2.84 -19.72
CA LYS A 66 -12.71 1.97 -20.79
C LYS A 66 -13.55 0.83 -20.20
N TYR A 67 -14.76 0.68 -20.72
CA TYR A 67 -15.74 -0.33 -20.31
C TYR A 67 -16.32 -0.18 -18.89
N VAL A 68 -16.10 0.92 -18.17
CA VAL A 68 -16.88 1.20 -16.94
C VAL A 68 -18.35 1.49 -17.33
N PRO A 69 -19.37 0.92 -16.64
CA PRO A 69 -19.28 0.04 -15.48
C PRO A 69 -19.29 -1.47 -15.79
N ALA A 70 -19.34 -1.88 -17.06
CA ALA A 70 -19.32 -3.30 -17.45
C ALA A 70 -18.09 -4.06 -16.91
N VAL A 71 -16.95 -3.37 -16.76
CA VAL A 71 -15.80 -3.79 -15.97
C VAL A 71 -15.66 -2.85 -14.78
N SER A 72 -15.58 -3.40 -13.56
CA SER A 72 -15.49 -2.66 -12.30
C SER A 72 -14.50 -1.50 -12.38
N ASP A 73 -14.92 -0.35 -11.84
CA ASP A 73 -14.05 0.82 -11.68
C ASP A 73 -13.15 0.69 -10.44
N ASN A 74 -13.63 -0.01 -9.41
CA ASN A 74 -12.84 -0.25 -8.20
C ASN A 74 -11.78 -1.32 -8.46
N VAL A 75 -10.55 -0.99 -8.11
CA VAL A 75 -9.39 -1.89 -8.13
C VAL A 75 -8.82 -1.97 -6.73
N THR A 76 -8.77 -3.19 -6.20
CA THR A 76 -8.12 -3.48 -4.92
C THR A 76 -6.63 -3.67 -5.15
N ILE A 77 -5.83 -2.95 -4.37
CA ILE A 77 -4.38 -3.09 -4.27
C ILE A 77 -4.11 -3.93 -3.03
N THR A 78 -3.29 -4.96 -3.18
CA THR A 78 -2.77 -5.78 -2.06
C THR A 78 -1.26 -5.79 -2.15
N LEU A 79 -0.61 -5.51 -1.03
CA LEU A 79 0.83 -5.50 -0.88
C LEU A 79 1.19 -6.43 0.26
N SER A 80 2.23 -7.23 0.07
CA SER A 80 2.89 -7.99 1.12
C SER A 80 4.39 -7.79 0.93
N THR A 81 5.07 -7.36 1.99
CA THR A 81 6.46 -6.93 1.89
C THR A 81 7.24 -7.27 3.15
N GLU A 82 8.50 -7.61 2.96
CA GLU A 82 9.50 -7.77 4.00
C GLU A 82 10.70 -6.86 3.68
N ALA A 83 11.23 -6.19 4.70
CA ALA A 83 12.40 -5.33 4.60
C ALA A 83 13.39 -5.65 5.70
N TYR A 84 14.68 -5.52 5.40
CA TYR A 84 15.78 -5.69 6.36
C TYR A 84 16.30 -4.34 6.84
N ALA A 85 16.80 -4.30 8.07
CA ALA A 85 17.55 -3.15 8.59
C ALA A 85 18.77 -2.87 7.69
N LYS A 86 19.13 -1.59 7.61
CA LYS A 86 20.19 -1.09 6.74
C LYS A 86 21.58 -1.58 7.17
#